data_AF-A0A8J3SZI2-F1
#
_entry.id   AF-A0A8J3SZI2-F1
#
_cell.length_a   1.000
_cell.length_b   1.000
_cell.length_c   1.000
_cell.angle_alpha   90.00
_cell.angle_beta   90.00
_cell.angle_gamma   90.00
#
_symmetry.space_group_name_H-M   'P 1'
#
loop_
_entity.id
_entity.type
_entity.pdbx_description
1 polymer ?
#
loop_
_entity_poly.entity_id
_entity_poly.type
_entity_poly.pdbx_seq_one_letter_code
_entity_poly.pdbx_strand_id
1 'polypeptide(L)'
;MITNGVAVGTLLLAMGTAGAVPAVPAGAGPAVTADPPSGEGFQDGRTAGVRLQNSQIVITGNGLRGGAGDGYRIKRPCWYEPGKDAGGMLESQESLRAWWFRFTPNPTEEKFQEFLKQFKDKIGKPGRWWAPAYNAADPDGNSCWNDLEPFVWVPPGTTPPAGITLAELVEIARAALTVPEPRIKLSPDARSYVNLPTWVWLDGVGAPTRSVTATIPGFMSATVTATLEDIRIDPGTSADRAEVKEDCGPGGRPYAKGAEFTCGVRYLRASADRPREVYELTVTTVWPVEVEDDVVPFAYDPVEVEATRDVPVGEVQSTVRGNR
;
A
#
# COMPACT_ATOMS: atom_id res chain seq x y z
N MET A 1 11.20 66.18 -11.15
CA MET A 1 11.82 66.32 -12.49
C MET A 1 11.05 65.38 -13.40
N ILE A 2 10.26 65.89 -14.36
CA ILE A 2 10.71 66.20 -15.73
C ILE A 2 11.25 64.89 -16.35
N THR A 3 10.73 64.25 -17.40
CA THR A 3 9.78 64.56 -18.50
C THR A 3 9.66 63.29 -19.36
N ASN A 4 8.62 63.21 -20.21
CA ASN A 4 8.57 62.72 -21.62
C ASN A 4 9.35 61.41 -21.97
N GLY A 5 8.75 60.37 -22.53
CA GLY A 5 7.93 60.37 -23.75
C GLY A 5 8.82 60.34 -25.01
N VAL A 6 8.75 59.25 -25.79
CA VAL A 6 8.75 59.17 -27.27
C VAL A 6 9.21 57.77 -27.73
N ALA A 7 8.38 57.15 -28.58
CA ALA A 7 8.68 56.00 -29.41
C ALA A 7 8.80 56.44 -30.88
N VAL A 8 9.81 55.96 -31.60
CA VAL A 8 9.98 55.88 -33.07
C VAL A 8 11.07 54.82 -33.28
N GLY A 9 11.07 53.79 -34.14
CA GLY A 9 10.36 53.52 -35.39
C GLY A 9 11.41 53.18 -36.46
N THR A 10 11.14 52.12 -37.25
CA THR A 10 11.69 51.82 -38.62
C THR A 10 12.77 50.73 -38.77
N LEU A 11 12.28 49.50 -39.03
CA LEU A 11 12.50 48.61 -40.20
C LEU A 11 13.69 48.89 -41.16
N LEU A 12 14.52 47.87 -41.46
CA LEU A 12 14.93 47.53 -42.84
C LEU A 12 15.56 46.11 -42.94
N LEU A 13 15.17 45.39 -44.00
CA LEU A 13 15.62 44.06 -44.41
C LEU A 13 17.06 44.07 -45.00
N ALA A 14 17.79 42.96 -44.86
CA ALA A 14 18.58 42.40 -45.96
C ALA A 14 18.90 40.91 -45.75
N MET A 15 18.75 40.16 -46.84
CA MET A 15 18.94 38.71 -46.99
C MET A 15 20.42 38.32 -47.04
N GLY A 16 20.73 37.08 -46.67
CA GLY A 16 22.05 36.46 -46.90
C GLY A 16 22.08 34.99 -46.50
N THR A 17 21.76 34.11 -47.45
CA THR A 17 21.84 32.64 -47.35
C THR A 17 23.28 32.14 -47.53
N ALA A 18 23.75 31.24 -46.65
CA ALA A 18 24.73 30.22 -47.00
C ALA A 18 24.62 29.07 -45.98
N GLY A 19 24.45 27.86 -46.50
CA GLY A 19 24.00 26.69 -45.75
C GLY A 19 25.04 26.03 -44.86
N ALA A 20 24.52 25.28 -43.89
CA ALA A 20 25.20 24.14 -43.29
C ALA A 20 24.15 23.06 -42.97
N VAL A 21 24.47 21.86 -43.45
CA VAL A 21 23.91 20.52 -43.30
C VAL A 21 22.97 20.31 -42.08
N PRO A 22 21.80 19.67 -42.25
CA PRO A 22 20.93 19.34 -41.12
C PRO A 22 21.57 18.21 -40.30
N ALA A 23 21.79 18.48 -39.02
CA ALA A 23 21.98 17.43 -38.03
C ALA A 23 20.69 16.61 -37.97
N VAL A 24 20.81 15.31 -38.26
CA VAL A 24 19.75 14.33 -38.09
C VAL A 24 19.31 14.36 -36.63
N PRO A 25 18.04 14.71 -36.30
CA PRO A 25 17.56 14.48 -34.96
C PRO A 25 17.53 12.97 -34.76
N ALA A 26 18.26 12.49 -33.75
CA ALA A 26 18.20 11.11 -33.29
C ALA A 26 16.71 10.75 -33.13
N GLY A 27 16.25 9.85 -33.98
CA GLY A 27 14.87 9.39 -33.99
C GLY A 27 14.52 8.88 -32.61
N ALA A 28 13.48 9.46 -32.03
CA ALA A 28 12.72 8.85 -30.96
C ALA A 28 12.34 7.44 -31.43
N GLY A 29 13.03 6.43 -30.88
CA GLY A 29 12.57 5.06 -31.00
C GLY A 29 11.17 4.98 -30.41
N PRO A 30 10.26 4.15 -30.95
CA PRO A 30 9.00 3.93 -30.30
C PRO A 30 9.30 3.33 -28.93
N ALA A 31 8.99 4.10 -27.88
CA ALA A 31 8.81 3.55 -26.55
C ALA A 31 7.68 2.55 -26.66
N VAL A 32 8.02 1.26 -26.77
CA VAL A 32 7.06 0.19 -26.52
C VAL A 32 6.93 0.13 -25.01
N THR A 33 6.09 0.98 -24.46
CA THR A 33 5.48 0.77 -23.15
C THR A 33 4.52 -0.40 -23.32
N ALA A 34 5.03 -1.62 -23.22
CA ALA A 34 4.20 -2.68 -22.70
C ALA A 34 4.01 -2.31 -21.22
N ASP A 35 2.86 -1.75 -20.89
CA ASP A 35 2.46 -1.68 -19.49
C ASP A 35 2.52 -3.11 -18.95
N PRO A 36 3.36 -3.41 -17.93
CA PRO A 36 3.36 -4.72 -17.31
C PRO A 36 1.99 -4.95 -16.64
N PRO A 37 1.52 -6.20 -16.48
CA PRO A 37 0.40 -6.47 -15.59
C PRO A 37 0.76 -5.93 -14.20
N SER A 38 0.20 -4.79 -13.80
CA SER A 38 0.72 -4.01 -12.67
C SER A 38 0.24 -4.59 -11.35
N GLY A 39 1.09 -5.36 -10.68
CA GLY A 39 1.00 -5.69 -9.26
C GLY A 39 1.95 -4.82 -8.44
N GLU A 40 1.64 -3.53 -8.28
CA GLU A 40 2.44 -2.64 -7.41
C GLU A 40 1.58 -2.06 -6.27
N GLY A 41 1.79 -2.59 -5.06
CA GLY A 41 1.47 -1.93 -3.81
C GLY A 41 2.76 -1.44 -3.12
N PHE A 42 2.74 -0.25 -2.51
CA PHE A 42 3.79 0.25 -1.59
C PHE A 42 3.28 1.50 -0.83
N GLN A 43 3.92 1.82 0.29
CA GLN A 43 3.86 3.06 1.07
C GLN A 43 5.17 3.19 1.85
N ASP A 44 5.73 4.39 2.02
CA ASP A 44 6.87 4.82 2.87
C ASP A 44 6.48 5.34 4.29
N GLY A 45 6.60 4.63 5.42
CA GLY A 45 5.92 5.00 6.70
C GLY A 45 5.52 3.77 7.52
N ARG A 46 4.29 3.67 8.08
CA ARG A 46 3.79 2.37 8.60
C ARG A 46 3.50 1.43 7.42
N THR A 47 4.55 0.79 6.91
CA THR A 47 4.84 0.58 5.48
C THR A 47 4.14 -0.67 4.92
N ALA A 48 3.00 -0.53 4.23
CA ALA A 48 2.56 -1.51 3.21
C ALA A 48 3.47 -1.35 1.96
N GLY A 49 3.63 -2.20 0.96
CA GLY A 49 2.94 -3.39 0.52
C GLY A 49 3.74 -3.93 -0.68
N VAL A 50 3.18 -4.90 -1.35
CA VAL A 50 3.90 -5.85 -2.21
C VAL A 50 4.47 -5.23 -3.49
N ARG A 51 5.77 -5.43 -3.74
CA ARG A 51 6.39 -5.10 -5.05
C ARG A 51 6.60 -6.37 -5.85
N LEU A 52 5.63 -6.74 -6.68
CA LEU A 52 5.70 -7.98 -7.42
C LEU A 52 6.57 -7.84 -8.68
N GLN A 53 7.54 -8.73 -8.84
CA GLN A 53 8.42 -8.81 -10.01
C GLN A 53 8.28 -10.18 -10.66
N ASN A 54 8.31 -10.19 -12.00
CA ASN A 54 8.05 -11.38 -12.83
C ASN A 54 6.69 -12.06 -12.54
N SER A 55 5.77 -11.32 -11.91
CA SER A 55 4.45 -11.79 -11.52
C SER A 55 3.39 -11.33 -12.53
N GLN A 56 2.35 -12.12 -12.66
CA GLN A 56 1.11 -11.84 -13.40
C GLN A 56 -0.06 -11.58 -12.44
N ILE A 57 0.20 -11.52 -11.13
CA ILE A 57 -0.80 -11.15 -10.13
C ILE A 57 -1.18 -9.69 -10.32
N VAL A 58 -2.49 -9.45 -10.45
CA VAL A 58 -3.10 -8.12 -10.49
C VAL A 58 -3.72 -7.86 -9.12
N ILE A 59 -3.40 -6.71 -8.54
CA ILE A 59 -3.94 -6.28 -7.25
C ILE A 59 -4.95 -5.15 -7.48
N THR A 60 -6.17 -5.29 -6.94
CA THR A 60 -7.26 -4.31 -7.07
C THR A 60 -7.96 -4.08 -5.73
N GLY A 61 -8.77 -3.03 -5.62
CA GLY A 61 -9.55 -2.75 -4.41
C GLY A 61 -9.41 -1.31 -3.90
N ASN A 62 -10.26 -0.94 -2.94
CA ASN A 62 -10.28 0.40 -2.35
C ASN A 62 -9.34 0.55 -1.13
N GLY A 63 -8.66 -0.53 -0.74
CA GLY A 63 -7.67 -0.60 0.33
C GLY A 63 -6.21 -0.49 -0.14
N LEU A 64 -5.94 -0.05 -1.38
CA LEU A 64 -4.57 -0.02 -1.94
C LEU A 64 -3.81 1.30 -1.78
N ARG A 65 -4.52 2.42 -1.59
CA ARG A 65 -3.94 3.77 -1.63
C ARG A 65 -4.66 4.71 -0.65
N GLY A 66 -3.94 5.71 -0.16
CA GLY A 66 -4.51 6.80 0.65
C GLY A 66 -4.71 6.47 2.13
N GLY A 67 -3.93 5.52 2.66
CA GLY A 67 -3.97 5.09 4.04
C GLY A 67 -2.60 4.62 4.54
N ALA A 68 -2.59 4.07 5.75
CA ALA A 68 -1.46 3.41 6.38
C ALA A 68 -1.67 1.88 6.41
N GLY A 69 -0.60 1.12 6.21
CA GLY A 69 -0.56 -0.30 6.54
C GLY A 69 -0.06 -0.54 7.97
N ASP A 70 0.06 -1.81 8.33
CA ASP A 70 0.64 -2.28 9.60
C ASP A 70 1.99 -2.99 9.41
N GLY A 71 2.52 -3.01 8.18
CA GLY A 71 3.80 -3.65 7.87
C GLY A 71 3.75 -5.17 7.78
N TYR A 72 2.56 -5.76 7.56
CA TYR A 72 2.42 -7.20 7.33
C TYR A 72 3.38 -7.69 6.23
N ARG A 73 4.15 -8.72 6.54
CA ARG A 73 5.12 -9.34 5.62
C ARG A 73 4.60 -10.67 5.10
N ILE A 74 4.63 -10.82 3.77
CA ILE A 74 4.39 -12.12 3.12
C ILE A 74 5.47 -13.10 3.61
N LYS A 75 5.08 -14.32 3.96
CA LYS A 75 6.02 -15.29 4.55
C LYS A 75 7.03 -15.82 3.56
N ARG A 76 6.61 -16.01 2.31
CA ARG A 76 7.44 -16.54 1.24
C ARG A 76 7.85 -15.42 0.27
N PRO A 77 9.16 -15.17 0.09
CA PRO A 77 9.63 -14.08 -0.76
C PRO A 77 9.49 -14.37 -2.26
N CYS A 78 9.42 -15.64 -2.67
CA CYS A 78 9.24 -16.05 -4.07
C CYS A 78 8.39 -17.32 -4.24
N TRP A 79 7.84 -17.51 -5.44
CA TRP A 79 6.96 -18.63 -5.79
C TRP A 79 6.90 -18.85 -7.31
N TYR A 80 6.36 -19.98 -7.74
CA TYR A 80 6.01 -20.21 -9.14
C TYR A 80 4.57 -19.78 -9.43
N GLU A 81 4.35 -19.12 -10.56
CA GLU A 81 3.02 -18.78 -11.07
C GLU A 81 2.66 -19.58 -12.33
N PRO A 82 1.37 -19.91 -12.53
CA PRO A 82 0.92 -20.68 -13.68
C PRO A 82 1.01 -19.82 -14.95
N GLY A 83 1.83 -20.24 -15.90
CA GLY A 83 2.04 -19.55 -17.17
C GLY A 83 1.28 -20.18 -18.35
N LYS A 84 1.86 -19.99 -19.53
CA LYS A 84 1.35 -20.44 -20.83
C LYS A 84 1.36 -21.96 -20.96
N ASP A 85 0.51 -22.48 -21.85
CA ASP A 85 0.59 -23.87 -22.29
C ASP A 85 1.87 -24.14 -23.12
N ALA A 86 2.02 -25.37 -23.62
CA ALA A 86 3.23 -25.74 -24.38
C ALA A 86 3.44 -24.89 -25.63
N GLY A 87 2.37 -24.65 -26.40
CA GLY A 87 2.44 -23.89 -27.66
C GLY A 87 2.77 -22.43 -27.41
N GLY A 88 2.02 -21.80 -26.51
CA GLY A 88 2.23 -20.39 -26.17
C GLY A 88 3.59 -20.15 -25.52
N MET A 89 4.12 -21.09 -24.73
CA MET A 89 5.47 -20.94 -24.18
C MET A 89 6.53 -21.08 -25.27
N LEU A 90 6.44 -22.07 -26.17
CA LEU A 90 7.39 -22.21 -27.27
C LEU A 90 7.45 -20.94 -28.13
N GLU A 91 6.29 -20.43 -28.54
CA GLU A 91 6.19 -19.17 -29.30
C GLU A 91 6.82 -18.00 -28.53
N SER A 92 6.56 -17.90 -27.23
CA SER A 92 7.15 -16.87 -26.37
C SER A 92 8.68 -16.97 -26.34
N GLN A 93 9.24 -18.17 -26.21
CA GLN A 93 10.70 -18.37 -26.18
C GLN A 93 11.35 -18.12 -27.55
N GLU A 94 10.68 -18.50 -28.64
CA GLU A 94 11.11 -18.18 -30.00
C GLU A 94 11.15 -16.67 -30.24
N SER A 95 10.16 -15.93 -29.74
CA SER A 95 10.13 -14.46 -29.84
C SER A 95 11.27 -13.76 -29.08
N LEU A 96 11.78 -14.40 -28.02
CA LEU A 96 12.86 -13.88 -27.19
C LEU A 96 14.25 -14.20 -27.74
N ARG A 97 14.35 -14.74 -28.96
CA ARG A 97 15.64 -15.11 -29.58
C ARG A 97 16.68 -13.98 -29.54
N ALA A 98 16.31 -12.76 -29.93
CA ALA A 98 17.26 -11.64 -29.95
C ALA A 98 17.81 -11.31 -28.55
N TRP A 99 16.96 -11.41 -27.53
CA TRP A 99 17.34 -11.23 -26.13
C TRP A 99 18.25 -12.37 -25.66
N TRP A 100 17.89 -13.62 -25.96
CA TRP A 100 18.71 -14.79 -25.64
C TRP A 100 20.13 -14.69 -26.22
N PHE A 101 20.26 -14.26 -27.48
CA PHE A 101 21.56 -14.04 -28.13
C PHE A 101 22.34 -12.87 -27.54
N ARG A 102 21.68 -11.91 -26.89
CA ARG A 102 22.36 -10.78 -26.26
C ARG A 102 22.96 -11.15 -24.90
N PHE A 103 22.29 -12.01 -24.14
CA PHE A 103 22.64 -12.29 -22.73
C PHE A 103 23.25 -13.68 -22.50
N THR A 104 23.21 -14.56 -23.49
CA THR A 104 23.85 -15.88 -23.40
C THR A 104 25.32 -15.82 -23.81
N PRO A 105 26.26 -16.32 -22.98
CA PRO A 105 27.66 -16.40 -23.36
C PRO A 105 27.90 -17.32 -24.57
N ASN A 106 28.62 -16.81 -25.58
CA ASN A 106 28.95 -17.53 -26.82
C ASN A 106 27.71 -18.17 -27.48
N PRO A 107 26.70 -17.35 -27.86
CA PRO A 107 25.43 -17.86 -28.37
C PRO A 107 25.61 -18.36 -29.81
N THR A 108 24.99 -19.51 -30.11
CA THR A 108 24.91 -20.05 -31.47
C THR A 108 23.48 -20.48 -31.76
N GLU A 109 23.15 -20.67 -33.04
CA GLU A 109 21.81 -21.17 -33.42
C GLU A 109 21.56 -22.56 -32.84
N GLU A 110 22.57 -23.43 -32.85
CA GLU A 110 22.47 -24.79 -32.33
C GLU A 110 22.13 -24.78 -30.83
N LYS A 111 22.80 -23.91 -30.04
CA LYS A 111 22.50 -23.77 -28.61
C LYS A 111 21.09 -23.23 -28.36
N PHE A 112 20.62 -22.29 -29.19
CA PHE A 112 19.26 -21.78 -29.07
C PHE A 112 18.23 -22.88 -29.39
N GLN A 113 18.46 -23.68 -30.44
CA GLN A 113 17.60 -24.80 -30.77
C GLN A 113 17.59 -25.89 -29.69
N GLU A 114 18.75 -26.18 -29.07
CA GLU A 114 18.80 -27.10 -27.92
C GLU A 114 18.07 -26.52 -26.69
N PHE A 115 18.18 -25.22 -26.42
CA PHE A 115 17.38 -24.55 -25.38
C PHE A 115 15.87 -24.68 -25.64
N LEU A 116 15.43 -24.52 -26.90
CA LEU A 116 14.02 -24.62 -27.28
C LEU A 116 13.47 -26.05 -27.18
N LYS A 117 14.33 -27.06 -27.23
CA LYS A 117 13.94 -28.48 -27.20
C LYS A 117 13.05 -28.83 -26.02
N GLN A 118 13.36 -28.30 -24.83
CA GLN A 118 12.53 -28.54 -23.63
C GLN A 118 11.07 -28.08 -23.81
N PHE A 119 10.84 -27.02 -24.60
CA PHE A 119 9.52 -26.50 -24.90
C PHE A 119 8.85 -27.29 -26.03
N LYS A 120 9.61 -27.61 -27.09
CA LYS A 120 9.15 -28.45 -28.22
C LYS A 120 8.68 -29.83 -27.73
N ASP A 121 9.38 -30.43 -26.78
CA ASP A 121 9.07 -31.75 -26.21
C ASP A 121 7.74 -31.79 -25.43
N LYS A 122 7.15 -30.63 -25.12
CA LYS A 122 5.85 -30.52 -24.45
C LYS A 122 4.69 -30.25 -25.40
N ILE A 123 4.95 -29.97 -26.67
CA ILE A 123 3.89 -29.72 -27.65
C ILE A 123 2.95 -30.93 -27.75
N GLY A 124 1.65 -30.66 -27.74
CA GLY A 124 0.60 -31.68 -27.75
C GLY A 124 0.40 -32.42 -26.41
N LYS A 125 1.21 -32.14 -25.37
CA LYS A 125 1.02 -32.70 -24.03
C LYS A 125 0.12 -31.77 -23.20
N PRO A 126 -0.81 -32.33 -22.42
CA PRO A 126 -1.63 -31.52 -21.52
C PRO A 126 -0.77 -31.02 -20.36
N GLY A 127 -0.92 -29.74 -20.01
CA GLY A 127 -0.17 -29.09 -18.93
C GLY A 127 0.12 -27.63 -19.24
N ARG A 128 0.90 -27.01 -18.37
CA ARG A 128 1.37 -25.64 -18.54
C ARG A 128 2.76 -25.46 -17.96
N TRP A 129 3.44 -24.43 -18.43
CA TRP A 129 4.68 -23.97 -17.84
C TRP A 129 4.40 -23.06 -16.66
N TRP A 130 5.18 -23.20 -15.60
CA TRP A 130 5.19 -22.32 -14.45
C TRP A 130 6.51 -21.57 -14.41
N ALA A 131 6.46 -20.28 -14.05
CA ALA A 131 7.61 -19.39 -14.02
C ALA A 131 7.74 -18.72 -12.64
N PRO A 132 8.96 -18.48 -12.15
CA PRO A 132 9.17 -17.90 -10.84
C PRO A 132 8.89 -16.39 -10.82
N ALA A 133 8.19 -15.95 -9.78
CA ALA A 133 7.89 -14.57 -9.43
C ALA A 133 8.32 -14.30 -7.98
N TYR A 134 8.47 -13.03 -7.60
CA TYR A 134 8.91 -12.68 -6.26
C TYR A 134 8.41 -11.31 -5.78
N ASN A 135 8.41 -11.13 -4.46
CA ASN A 135 8.21 -9.84 -3.82
C ASN A 135 9.56 -9.11 -3.68
N ALA A 136 9.80 -8.11 -4.52
CA ALA A 136 10.98 -7.26 -4.50
C ALA A 136 10.99 -6.20 -3.36
N ALA A 137 9.95 -6.17 -2.52
CA ALA A 137 10.01 -5.44 -1.25
C ALA A 137 10.64 -6.29 -0.14
N ASP A 138 10.73 -7.61 -0.32
CA ASP A 138 11.42 -8.52 0.59
C ASP A 138 12.94 -8.51 0.30
N PRO A 139 13.81 -8.37 1.33
CA PRO A 139 15.25 -8.40 1.14
C PRO A 139 15.77 -9.72 0.52
N ASP A 140 15.08 -10.84 0.78
CA ASP A 140 15.42 -12.16 0.25
C ASP A 140 14.67 -12.49 -1.05
N GLY A 141 13.86 -11.56 -1.57
CA GLY A 141 13.08 -11.72 -2.80
C GLY A 141 13.91 -12.16 -4.00
N ASN A 142 14.99 -11.42 -4.28
CA ASN A 142 15.84 -11.68 -5.43
C ASN A 142 16.69 -12.95 -5.26
N SER A 143 17.24 -13.22 -4.07
CA SER A 143 18.01 -14.45 -3.83
C SER A 143 17.11 -15.69 -3.96
N CYS A 144 15.92 -15.68 -3.34
CA CYS A 144 14.92 -16.73 -3.47
C CYS A 144 14.57 -17.01 -4.93
N TRP A 145 14.32 -15.96 -5.72
CA TRP A 145 14.00 -16.10 -7.14
C TRP A 145 15.12 -16.74 -7.95
N ASN A 146 16.39 -16.41 -7.67
CA ASN A 146 17.55 -16.98 -8.37
C ASN A 146 17.78 -18.46 -8.04
N ASP A 147 17.28 -18.95 -6.91
CA ASP A 147 17.37 -20.37 -6.52
C ASP A 147 16.27 -21.23 -7.17
N LEU A 148 15.27 -20.63 -7.83
CA LEU A 148 14.23 -21.34 -8.56
C LEU A 148 14.64 -21.62 -10.01
N GLU A 149 14.18 -22.74 -10.55
CA GLU A 149 14.34 -23.06 -11.96
C GLU A 149 13.54 -22.05 -12.82
N PRO A 150 14.06 -21.58 -13.96
CA PRO A 150 13.37 -20.58 -14.76
C PRO A 150 12.00 -21.03 -15.30
N PHE A 151 11.84 -22.33 -15.57
CA PHE A 151 10.63 -22.90 -16.16
C PHE A 151 10.37 -24.32 -15.67
N VAL A 152 9.18 -24.57 -15.13
CA VAL A 152 8.75 -25.90 -14.68
C VAL A 152 7.51 -26.34 -15.46
N TRP A 153 7.56 -27.49 -16.13
CA TRP A 153 6.39 -28.07 -16.80
C TRP A 153 5.55 -28.86 -15.82
N VAL A 154 4.27 -28.52 -15.70
CA VAL A 154 3.36 -29.12 -14.72
C VAL A 154 2.11 -29.67 -15.44
N PRO A 155 1.73 -30.93 -15.18
CA PRO A 155 0.48 -31.51 -15.68
C PRO A 155 -0.77 -30.75 -15.21
N PRO A 156 -1.93 -30.95 -15.85
CA PRO A 156 -3.18 -30.35 -15.39
C PRO A 156 -3.58 -30.84 -13.99
N GLY A 157 -4.22 -29.96 -13.20
CA GLY A 157 -4.74 -30.30 -11.89
C GLY A 157 -3.68 -30.44 -10.78
N THR A 158 -2.42 -30.14 -11.07
CA THR A 158 -1.34 -30.11 -10.08
C THR A 158 -0.63 -28.76 -10.06
N THR A 159 0.04 -28.48 -8.96
CA THR A 159 0.91 -27.31 -8.77
C THR A 159 2.34 -27.80 -8.51
N PRO A 160 3.37 -27.09 -8.98
CA PRO A 160 4.75 -27.47 -8.69
C PRO A 160 5.04 -27.28 -7.19
N PRO A 161 6.08 -27.93 -6.65
CA PRO A 161 6.68 -27.49 -5.39
C PRO A 161 7.00 -25.98 -5.47
N ALA A 162 6.71 -25.23 -4.42
CA ALA A 162 6.79 -23.77 -4.40
C ALA A 162 5.84 -23.02 -5.37
N GLY A 163 4.88 -23.72 -6.01
CA GLY A 163 3.75 -23.08 -6.69
C GLY A 163 2.97 -22.18 -5.74
N ILE A 164 2.51 -21.03 -6.24
CA ILE A 164 1.66 -20.14 -5.48
C ILE A 164 0.36 -20.84 -5.09
N THR A 165 -0.01 -20.66 -3.83
CA THR A 165 -1.23 -21.18 -3.23
C THR A 165 -2.26 -20.06 -3.05
N LEU A 166 -3.52 -20.44 -2.84
CA LEU A 166 -4.55 -19.46 -2.48
C LEU A 166 -4.20 -18.72 -1.18
N ALA A 167 -3.64 -19.44 -0.21
CA ALA A 167 -3.11 -18.90 1.04
C ALA A 167 -2.10 -17.77 0.81
N GLU A 168 -1.13 -17.98 -0.07
CA GLU A 168 -0.13 -16.97 -0.40
C GLU A 168 -0.73 -15.79 -1.17
N LEU A 169 -1.76 -16.03 -1.98
CA LEU A 169 -2.49 -14.96 -2.66
C LEU A 169 -3.27 -14.09 -1.65
N VAL A 170 -3.83 -14.69 -0.60
CA VAL A 170 -4.41 -13.96 0.55
C VAL A 170 -3.33 -13.15 1.27
N GLU A 171 -2.14 -13.71 1.52
CA GLU A 171 -1.03 -12.98 2.15
C GLU A 171 -0.59 -11.77 1.31
N ILE A 172 -0.55 -11.91 -0.02
CA ILE A 172 -0.24 -10.81 -0.95
C ILE A 172 -1.32 -9.72 -0.86
N ALA A 173 -2.59 -10.09 -0.86
CA ALA A 173 -3.69 -9.13 -0.70
C ALA A 173 -3.63 -8.43 0.68
N ARG A 174 -3.33 -9.18 1.76
CA ARG A 174 -3.18 -8.66 3.12
C ARG A 174 -2.00 -7.71 3.28
N ALA A 175 -0.87 -8.02 2.65
CA ALA A 175 0.31 -7.16 2.65
C ALA A 175 0.08 -5.85 1.88
N ALA A 176 -0.80 -5.86 0.88
CA ALA A 176 -1.18 -4.67 0.12
C ALA A 176 -2.31 -3.84 0.77
N LEU A 177 -2.96 -4.37 1.82
CA LEU A 177 -4.10 -3.72 2.49
C LEU A 177 -3.64 -2.53 3.34
N THR A 178 -4.28 -1.38 3.09
CA THR A 178 -4.10 -0.13 3.82
C THR A 178 -5.45 0.38 4.33
N VAL A 179 -5.43 1.06 5.47
CA VAL A 179 -6.60 1.69 6.08
C VAL A 179 -6.36 3.19 6.29
N PRO A 180 -7.39 4.05 6.28
CA PRO A 180 -7.21 5.49 6.43
C PRO A 180 -6.46 5.88 7.71
N GLU A 181 -5.60 6.89 7.61
CA GLU A 181 -4.99 7.49 8.81
C GLU A 181 -6.04 8.27 9.61
N PRO A 182 -6.23 7.97 10.90
CA PRO A 182 -7.26 8.62 11.70
C PRO A 182 -6.96 10.10 11.94
N ARG A 183 -7.99 10.95 11.85
CA ARG A 183 -7.91 12.36 12.29
C ARG A 183 -8.72 12.55 13.56
N ILE A 184 -8.02 12.79 14.67
CA ILE A 184 -8.63 12.89 15.99
C ILE A 184 -9.37 14.23 16.14
N LYS A 185 -10.65 14.17 16.48
CA LYS A 185 -11.48 15.31 16.89
C LYS A 185 -11.82 15.21 18.36
N LEU A 186 -11.83 16.37 19.02
CA LEU A 186 -12.10 16.48 20.45
C LEU A 186 -13.22 17.48 20.72
N SER A 187 -13.96 17.24 21.79
CA SER A 187 -14.84 18.24 22.39
C SER A 187 -14.65 18.24 23.91
N PRO A 188 -14.12 19.33 24.51
CA PRO A 188 -13.71 20.58 23.84
C PRO A 188 -12.50 20.41 22.91
N ASP A 189 -12.44 21.21 21.83
CA ASP A 189 -11.39 21.07 20.80
C ASP A 189 -10.05 21.70 21.22
N ALA A 190 -10.07 22.94 21.73
CA ALA A 190 -8.84 23.69 21.99
C ALA A 190 -8.15 23.33 23.32
N ARG A 191 -8.94 23.05 24.36
CA ARG A 191 -8.46 22.82 25.73
C ARG A 191 -9.51 22.08 26.54
N SER A 192 -9.06 21.03 27.22
CA SER A 192 -9.86 20.30 28.20
C SER A 192 -9.66 20.85 29.60
N TYR A 193 -10.51 20.42 30.53
CA TYR A 193 -10.44 20.84 31.92
C TYR A 193 -10.56 19.66 32.87
N VAL A 194 -9.90 19.77 34.02
CA VAL A 194 -9.94 18.75 35.08
C VAL A 194 -11.39 18.40 35.44
N ASN A 195 -11.66 17.10 35.52
CA ASN A 195 -12.96 16.47 35.80
C ASN A 195 -14.05 16.69 34.74
N LEU A 196 -13.78 17.39 33.64
CA LEU A 196 -14.71 17.52 32.53
C LEU A 196 -14.45 16.46 31.45
N PRO A 197 -15.51 15.83 30.90
CA PRO A 197 -15.37 14.91 29.78
C PRO A 197 -14.76 15.57 28.54
N THR A 198 -13.73 14.92 27.99
CA THR A 198 -13.18 15.21 26.66
C THR A 198 -13.65 14.11 25.72
N TRP A 199 -14.61 14.42 24.87
CA TRP A 199 -15.18 13.49 23.90
C TRP A 199 -14.23 13.30 22.73
N VAL A 200 -14.12 12.07 22.24
CA VAL A 200 -13.18 11.69 21.17
C VAL A 200 -13.96 11.04 20.04
N TRP A 201 -13.68 11.45 18.81
CA TRP A 201 -14.15 10.78 17.60
C TRP A 201 -13.19 10.99 16.44
N LEU A 202 -13.38 10.23 15.38
CA LEU A 202 -12.59 10.29 14.17
C LEU A 202 -13.33 11.04 13.07
N ASP A 203 -12.55 11.78 12.29
CA ASP A 203 -12.99 12.42 11.06
C ASP A 203 -12.18 11.86 9.87
N GLY A 204 -12.74 11.93 8.66
CA GLY A 204 -12.04 11.52 7.44
C GLY A 204 -11.87 10.01 7.22
N VAL A 205 -12.50 9.15 8.03
CA VAL A 205 -12.46 7.68 7.88
C VAL A 205 -13.09 7.22 6.55
N GLY A 206 -14.08 7.95 6.04
CA GLY A 206 -14.76 7.62 4.79
C GLY A 206 -15.54 6.31 4.90
N ALA A 207 -15.37 5.42 3.91
CA ALA A 207 -15.97 4.10 3.94
C ALA A 207 -15.35 3.26 5.08
N PRO A 208 -16.17 2.65 5.96
CA PRO A 208 -15.70 1.85 7.09
C PRO A 208 -15.18 0.47 6.68
N THR A 209 -15.14 0.16 5.38
CA THR A 209 -14.69 -1.12 4.85
C THR A 209 -13.66 -0.89 3.75
N ARG A 210 -12.55 -1.62 3.82
CA ARG A 210 -11.44 -1.60 2.88
C ARG A 210 -11.19 -3.00 2.38
N SER A 211 -11.14 -3.19 1.07
CA SER A 211 -10.88 -4.48 0.46
C SER A 211 -9.72 -4.40 -0.52
N VAL A 212 -8.99 -5.52 -0.59
CA VAL A 212 -7.96 -5.77 -1.58
C VAL A 212 -8.16 -7.17 -2.14
N THR A 213 -8.16 -7.27 -3.46
CA THR A 213 -8.22 -8.54 -4.19
C THR A 213 -6.93 -8.73 -4.97
N ALA A 214 -6.23 -9.83 -4.72
CA ALA A 214 -5.12 -10.29 -5.55
C ALA A 214 -5.61 -11.39 -6.49
N THR A 215 -5.28 -11.29 -7.78
CA THR A 215 -5.82 -12.18 -8.83
C THR A 215 -4.73 -12.63 -9.78
N ILE A 216 -4.64 -13.93 -10.03
CA ILE A 216 -3.95 -14.49 -11.21
C ILE A 216 -5.01 -14.71 -12.29
N PRO A 217 -5.02 -13.92 -13.38
CA PRO A 217 -6.10 -13.96 -14.37
C PRO A 217 -6.36 -15.36 -14.94
N GLY A 218 -7.61 -15.81 -14.85
CA GLY A 218 -8.03 -17.12 -15.36
C GLY A 218 -7.53 -18.32 -14.53
N PHE A 219 -6.96 -18.09 -13.34
CA PHE A 219 -6.47 -19.16 -12.47
C PHE A 219 -7.09 -19.12 -11.07
N MET A 220 -6.87 -18.05 -10.30
CA MET A 220 -7.44 -17.88 -8.96
C MET A 220 -7.43 -16.43 -8.49
N SER A 221 -8.27 -16.12 -7.50
CA SER A 221 -8.35 -14.81 -6.85
C SER A 221 -8.57 -14.98 -5.35
N ALA A 222 -8.08 -14.03 -4.57
CA ALA A 222 -8.32 -13.95 -3.13
C ALA A 222 -8.60 -12.51 -2.74
N THR A 223 -9.64 -12.29 -1.93
CA THR A 223 -9.99 -10.97 -1.39
C THR A 223 -9.83 -10.97 0.12
N VAL A 224 -9.21 -9.91 0.64
CA VAL A 224 -9.20 -9.58 2.07
C VAL A 224 -9.99 -8.30 2.29
N THR A 225 -10.72 -8.24 3.39
CA THR A 225 -11.55 -7.11 3.79
C THR A 225 -11.25 -6.71 5.22
N ALA A 226 -10.84 -5.47 5.43
CA ALA A 226 -10.72 -4.81 6.72
C ALA A 226 -11.97 -3.96 7.00
N THR A 227 -12.60 -4.13 8.16
CA THR A 227 -13.75 -3.31 8.57
C THR A 227 -13.40 -2.56 9.85
N LEU A 228 -13.65 -1.25 9.92
CA LEU A 228 -13.46 -0.48 11.13
C LEU A 228 -14.50 -0.89 12.16
N GLU A 229 -14.04 -1.49 13.26
CA GLU A 229 -14.91 -1.98 14.32
C GLU A 229 -14.88 -1.05 15.53
N ASP A 230 -13.69 -0.57 15.92
CA ASP A 230 -13.52 0.16 17.17
C ASP A 230 -12.32 1.12 17.15
N ILE A 231 -12.24 1.98 18.17
CA ILE A 231 -11.07 2.80 18.47
C ILE A 231 -10.60 2.57 19.92
N ARG A 232 -9.29 2.47 20.12
CA ARG A 232 -8.66 2.43 21.44
C ARG A 232 -8.06 3.78 21.77
N ILE A 233 -8.12 4.18 23.05
CA ILE A 233 -7.70 5.51 23.48
C ILE A 233 -6.65 5.39 24.59
N ASP A 234 -5.42 5.81 24.29
CA ASP A 234 -4.40 6.06 25.31
C ASP A 234 -4.44 7.56 25.69
N PRO A 235 -4.75 7.91 26.94
CA PRO A 235 -4.87 9.31 27.37
C PRO A 235 -3.53 10.04 27.44
N GLY A 236 -2.38 9.39 27.18
CA GLY A 236 -1.05 9.95 27.31
C GLY A 236 -0.58 10.08 28.77
N THR A 237 -1.23 9.33 29.67
CA THR A 237 -0.98 9.37 31.11
C THR A 237 -1.50 8.10 31.82
N SER A 238 -1.24 7.99 33.11
CA SER A 238 -1.64 6.85 33.93
C SER A 238 -3.06 6.99 34.50
N ALA A 239 -3.62 5.87 34.96
CA ALA A 239 -5.00 5.79 35.47
C ALA A 239 -5.29 6.67 36.70
N ASP A 240 -4.28 7.10 37.45
CA ASP A 240 -4.44 8.06 38.56
C ASP A 240 -4.67 9.51 38.07
N ARG A 241 -4.44 9.77 36.78
CA ARG A 241 -4.55 11.09 36.15
C ARG A 241 -5.61 11.17 35.06
N ALA A 242 -6.16 10.05 34.63
CA ALA A 242 -7.22 10.01 33.63
C ALA A 242 -8.12 8.79 33.78
N GLU A 243 -9.41 9.00 33.54
CA GLU A 243 -10.40 7.94 33.34
C GLU A 243 -10.74 7.88 31.84
N VAL A 244 -10.62 6.71 31.24
CA VAL A 244 -10.96 6.49 29.83
C VAL A 244 -12.31 5.79 29.72
N LYS A 245 -13.11 6.20 28.75
CA LYS A 245 -14.34 5.54 28.32
C LYS A 245 -14.17 5.08 26.87
N GLU A 246 -14.32 3.78 26.64
CA GLU A 246 -14.03 3.14 25.34
C GLU A 246 -15.27 2.52 24.68
N ASP A 247 -16.49 2.81 25.15
CA ASP A 247 -17.70 2.49 24.38
C ASP A 247 -17.89 3.55 23.27
N CYS A 248 -16.97 3.48 22.32
CA CYS A 248 -16.78 4.40 21.23
C CYS A 248 -17.52 3.96 19.96
N GLY A 249 -17.59 2.65 19.72
CA GLY A 249 -17.97 2.13 18.41
C GLY A 249 -16.96 2.54 17.33
N PRO A 250 -17.27 2.32 16.05
CA PRO A 250 -16.27 2.31 14.99
C PRO A 250 -15.53 3.64 14.80
N GLY A 251 -16.21 4.78 14.99
CA GLY A 251 -15.62 6.11 14.76
C GLY A 251 -15.49 6.97 16.01
N GLY A 252 -15.78 6.45 17.21
CA GLY A 252 -16.01 7.27 18.39
C GLY A 252 -17.32 8.06 18.36
N ARG A 253 -17.52 8.95 19.34
CA ARG A 253 -18.80 9.66 19.53
C ARG A 253 -18.61 11.17 19.68
N PRO A 254 -19.10 11.99 18.73
CA PRO A 254 -19.15 13.43 18.89
C PRO A 254 -20.00 13.85 20.09
N TYR A 255 -19.62 14.95 20.74
CA TYR A 255 -20.41 15.52 21.83
C TYR A 255 -21.80 15.94 21.33
N ALA A 256 -22.83 15.50 22.05
CA ALA A 256 -24.18 16.01 21.93
C ALA A 256 -24.69 16.43 23.30
N LYS A 257 -25.42 17.55 23.35
CA LYS A 257 -25.97 18.08 24.62
C LYS A 257 -26.92 17.04 25.24
N GLY A 258 -26.63 16.65 26.49
CA GLY A 258 -27.43 15.67 27.23
C GLY A 258 -27.11 14.22 26.90
N ALA A 259 -26.16 13.94 26.01
CA ALA A 259 -25.71 12.58 25.74
C ALA A 259 -24.85 12.05 26.90
N GLU A 260 -24.92 10.74 27.10
CA GLU A 260 -24.09 10.02 28.07
C GLU A 260 -22.64 9.93 27.59
N PHE A 261 -21.68 10.21 28.48
CA PHE A 261 -20.26 10.15 28.17
C PHE A 261 -19.76 8.69 28.14
N THR A 262 -19.69 8.12 26.94
CA THR A 262 -19.27 6.73 26.71
C THR A 262 -17.95 6.59 25.95
N CYS A 263 -17.47 7.66 25.31
CA CYS A 263 -16.26 7.64 24.49
C CYS A 263 -15.38 8.88 24.71
N GLY A 264 -14.16 8.66 25.18
CA GLY A 264 -13.15 9.70 25.37
C GLY A 264 -12.49 9.65 26.74
N VAL A 265 -11.93 10.78 27.18
CA VAL A 265 -11.09 10.86 28.38
C VAL A 265 -11.60 11.92 29.36
N ARG A 266 -11.64 11.60 30.66
CA ARG A 266 -11.75 12.58 31.74
C ARG A 266 -10.41 12.68 32.46
N TYR A 267 -9.74 13.82 32.31
CA TYR A 267 -8.48 14.07 33.01
C TYR A 267 -8.73 14.54 34.45
N LEU A 268 -8.02 13.93 35.40
CA LEU A 268 -8.14 14.16 36.84
C LEU A 268 -7.09 15.15 37.37
N ARG A 269 -6.11 15.52 36.54
CA ARG A 269 -5.03 16.46 36.84
C ARG A 269 -4.79 17.39 35.66
N ALA A 270 -4.36 18.62 35.95
CA ALA A 270 -3.92 19.55 34.91
C ALA A 270 -2.65 19.03 34.22
N SER A 271 -2.40 19.49 32.99
CA SER A 271 -1.22 19.11 32.22
C SER A 271 -0.01 20.04 32.43
N ALA A 272 -0.12 21.05 33.31
CA ALA A 272 0.91 22.07 33.52
C ALA A 272 2.27 21.52 34.02
N ASP A 273 2.27 20.34 34.66
CA ASP A 273 3.46 19.63 35.13
C ASP A 273 3.99 18.60 34.10
N ARG A 274 3.34 18.48 32.93
CA ARG A 274 3.76 17.59 31.85
C ARG A 274 4.77 18.29 30.93
N PRO A 275 5.65 17.52 30.26
CA PRO A 275 6.42 18.05 29.14
C PRO A 275 5.51 18.73 28.13
N ARG A 276 5.91 19.90 27.60
CA ARG A 276 5.13 20.71 26.66
C ARG A 276 3.76 21.19 27.19
N GLU A 277 3.49 21.01 28.48
CA GLU A 277 2.24 21.39 29.16
C GLU A 277 0.98 20.70 28.61
N VAL A 278 1.11 19.50 28.04
CA VAL A 278 0.02 18.74 27.40
C VAL A 278 0.06 17.25 27.76
N TYR A 279 -1.07 16.57 27.59
CA TYR A 279 -1.11 15.12 27.43
C TYR A 279 -1.07 14.77 25.94
N GLU A 280 -0.27 13.76 25.58
CA GLU A 280 -0.21 13.25 24.20
C GLU A 280 -1.22 12.11 24.06
N LEU A 281 -2.44 12.46 23.66
CA LEU A 281 -3.52 11.49 23.46
C LEU A 281 -3.25 10.70 22.18
N THR A 282 -3.24 9.37 22.28
CA THR A 282 -3.14 8.47 21.13
C THR A 282 -4.48 7.78 20.90
N VAL A 283 -4.94 7.77 19.65
CA VAL A 283 -6.13 7.01 19.24
C VAL A 283 -5.73 6.01 18.17
N THR A 284 -6.05 4.74 18.41
CA THR A 284 -5.72 3.62 17.52
C THR A 284 -7.01 3.07 16.92
N THR A 285 -7.14 3.10 15.59
CA THR A 285 -8.26 2.44 14.90
C THR A 285 -8.00 0.94 14.80
N VAL A 286 -9.02 0.13 15.08
CA VAL A 286 -8.96 -1.33 15.02
C VAL A 286 -9.77 -1.83 13.83
N TRP A 287 -9.10 -2.48 12.88
CA TRP A 287 -9.74 -3.01 11.67
C TRP A 287 -9.53 -4.52 11.57
N PRO A 288 -10.42 -5.35 12.14
CA PRO A 288 -10.41 -6.79 11.91
C PRO A 288 -10.38 -7.10 10.42
N VAL A 289 -9.62 -8.14 10.06
CA VAL A 289 -9.45 -8.57 8.68
C VAL A 289 -10.10 -9.92 8.47
N GLU A 290 -10.97 -9.99 7.46
CA GLU A 290 -11.65 -11.19 7.01
C GLU A 290 -11.19 -11.54 5.60
N VAL A 291 -11.22 -12.83 5.27
CA VAL A 291 -10.97 -13.34 3.92
C VAL A 291 -12.31 -13.75 3.33
N GLU A 292 -12.64 -13.31 2.12
CA GLU A 292 -13.89 -13.72 1.47
C GLU A 292 -13.92 -15.24 1.22
N ASP A 293 -15.14 -15.80 1.30
CA ASP A 293 -15.51 -17.17 0.92
C ASP A 293 -14.99 -18.34 1.79
N ASP A 294 -14.56 -18.13 3.04
CA ASP A 294 -14.14 -19.20 3.98
C ASP A 294 -13.11 -20.19 3.38
N VAL A 295 -12.44 -19.83 2.28
CA VAL A 295 -11.68 -20.77 1.46
C VAL A 295 -10.43 -21.25 2.20
N VAL A 296 -9.99 -20.49 3.20
CA VAL A 296 -8.99 -20.87 4.19
C VAL A 296 -9.29 -20.14 5.52
N PRO A 297 -9.32 -20.83 6.68
CA PRO A 297 -9.49 -20.16 7.96
C PRO A 297 -8.20 -19.42 8.34
N PHE A 298 -8.05 -18.20 7.84
CA PHE A 298 -7.01 -17.28 8.29
C PHE A 298 -7.58 -16.37 9.37
N ALA A 299 -6.97 -16.43 10.56
CA ALA A 299 -7.10 -15.40 11.56
C ALA A 299 -5.90 -14.45 11.41
N TYR A 300 -6.15 -13.23 10.96
CA TYR A 300 -5.17 -12.17 10.97
C TYR A 300 -5.40 -11.27 12.19
N ASP A 301 -4.32 -10.75 12.75
CA ASP A 301 -4.44 -9.62 13.67
C ASP A 301 -5.09 -8.43 12.93
N PRO A 302 -5.95 -7.66 13.62
CA PRO A 302 -6.52 -6.45 13.07
C PRO A 302 -5.44 -5.50 12.53
N VAL A 303 -5.73 -4.79 11.44
CA VAL A 303 -4.88 -3.66 11.03
C VAL A 303 -5.11 -2.54 12.04
N GLU A 304 -4.03 -2.09 12.67
CA GLU A 304 -4.05 -1.00 13.64
C GLU A 304 -3.26 0.20 13.13
N VAL A 305 -3.91 1.37 13.15
CA VAL A 305 -3.30 2.64 12.74
C VAL A 305 -3.61 3.68 13.80
N GLU A 306 -2.57 4.34 14.28
CA GLU A 306 -2.68 5.30 15.38
C GLU A 306 -2.43 6.73 14.91
N ALA A 307 -3.09 7.68 15.55
CA ALA A 307 -2.73 9.10 15.48
C ALA A 307 -2.54 9.64 16.89
N THR A 308 -1.72 10.70 17.00
CA THR A 308 -1.51 11.41 18.25
C THR A 308 -2.07 12.82 18.16
N ARG A 309 -2.55 13.34 19.29
CA ARG A 309 -3.02 14.71 19.42
C ARG A 309 -2.71 15.25 20.81
N ASP A 310 -2.14 16.45 20.86
CA ASP A 310 -1.90 17.13 22.12
C ASP A 310 -3.20 17.63 22.75
N VAL A 311 -3.35 17.40 24.05
CA VAL A 311 -4.50 17.83 24.86
C VAL A 311 -4.01 18.68 26.03
N PRO A 312 -4.08 20.01 25.93
CA PRO A 312 -3.88 20.89 27.07
C PRO A 312 -5.05 20.72 28.05
N VAL A 313 -4.74 20.49 29.33
CA VAL A 313 -5.73 20.34 30.40
C VAL A 313 -5.52 21.40 31.46
N GLY A 314 -6.46 22.33 31.55
CA GLY A 314 -6.49 23.37 32.57
C GLY A 314 -7.30 22.99 33.80
N GLU A 315 -7.13 23.75 34.87
CA GLU A 315 -7.97 23.66 36.06
C GLU A 315 -8.77 24.97 36.23
N VAL A 316 -10.06 24.86 36.52
CA VAL A 316 -10.91 26.03 36.77
C VAL A 316 -11.01 26.24 38.27
N GLN A 317 -10.50 27.38 38.73
CA GLN A 317 -10.54 27.79 40.13
C GLN A 317 -11.41 29.04 40.27
N SER A 318 -12.37 29.03 41.19
CA SER A 318 -13.25 30.17 41.47
C SER A 318 -12.92 30.75 42.83
N THR A 319 -12.59 32.05 42.88
CA THR A 319 -12.39 32.77 44.15
C THR A 319 -13.66 33.56 44.50
N VAL A 320 -14.32 33.24 45.61
CA VAL A 320 -15.46 34.02 46.12
C VAL A 320 -14.92 35.10 47.05
N ARG A 321 -15.11 36.38 46.69
CA ARG A 321 -14.86 37.51 47.60
C ARG A 321 -16.20 37.97 48.18
N GLY A 322 -16.38 37.78 49.49
CA GLY A 322 -17.51 38.38 50.21
C GLY A 322 -17.27 39.86 50.46
N ASN A 323 -18.22 40.72 50.10
CA ASN A 323 -18.23 42.11 50.59
C ASN A 323 -18.46 42.07 52.09
N ARG A 324 -17.50 42.60 52.87
CA ARG A 324 -17.70 42.94 54.28
C ARG A 324 -18.50 44.22 54.40
#